data_AF-A0ABF7RDW9-F1
#
_entry.id   AF-A0ABF7RDW9-F1
#
_cell.length_a   1.000
_cell.length_b   1.000
_cell.length_c   1.000
_cell.angle_alpha   90.00
_cell.angle_beta   90.00
_cell.angle_gamma   90.00
#
_symmetry.space_group_name_H-M   'P 1'
#
loop_
_entity.id
_entity.type
_entity.pdbx_description
1 polymer ?
#
loop_
_entity_poly.entity_id
_entity_poly.type
_entity_poly.pdbx_seq_one_letter_code
_entity_poly.pdbx_strand_id
1 'polypeptide(L)'
;MKRRDAFRWAAGASLAGMAGLGLPASQAAEVMGQKEFLFWLDDRDRSAVRTAAEQILKEIDVGVRDARYLQGLYQRAGSVTHARYPTGVAFSDRVASNRGSLGALKARSVQGVEGGFRMLPNLPGGEYVIAIYDSIFAGAPDILYTEQVTLSREPGVASSPWTFVEYYVNAKPFYKY
;
A
#
# COMPACT_ATOMS: atom_id res chain seq x y z
N MET A 1 -51.22 -31.17 4.74
CA MET A 1 -52.06 -30.39 5.68
C MET A 1 -51.33 -30.27 7.03
N LYS A 2 -51.72 -29.35 7.94
CA LYS A 2 -51.18 -29.14 9.31
C LYS A 2 -51.16 -30.44 10.14
N ARG A 3 -50.38 -30.67 11.22
CA ARG A 3 -49.24 -30.00 11.91
C ARG A 3 -48.21 -31.13 12.29
N ARG A 4 -47.43 -31.24 13.40
CA ARG A 4 -47.20 -30.51 14.68
C ARG A 4 -45.74 -30.66 15.18
N ASP A 5 -45.32 -29.73 16.03
CA ASP A 5 -44.01 -29.55 16.68
C ASP A 5 -43.55 -30.65 17.66
N ALA A 6 -42.23 -30.76 17.84
CA ALA A 6 -41.58 -31.18 19.10
C ALA A 6 -40.11 -30.67 19.18
N PHE A 7 -39.88 -29.56 19.88
CA PHE A 7 -38.54 -29.03 20.17
C PHE A 7 -38.13 -29.48 21.59
N ARG A 8 -36.98 -30.13 21.78
CA ARG A 8 -36.34 -30.26 23.10
C ARG A 8 -34.81 -30.22 23.00
N TRP A 9 -34.22 -29.42 23.86
CA TRP A 9 -32.78 -29.36 24.09
C TRP A 9 -32.31 -30.54 24.94
N ALA A 10 -31.08 -31.00 24.69
CA ALA A 10 -30.21 -31.64 25.65
C ALA A 10 -28.78 -31.11 25.38
N ALA A 11 -28.01 -30.82 26.42
CA ALA A 11 -26.73 -30.12 26.31
C ALA A 11 -25.55 -30.99 26.77
N GLY A 12 -24.36 -30.69 26.24
CA GLY A 12 -23.08 -31.07 26.83
C GLY A 12 -22.45 -32.37 26.34
N ALA A 13 -21.53 -32.25 25.37
CA ALA A 13 -20.43 -33.18 25.19
C ALA A 13 -19.18 -32.42 24.67
N SER A 14 -18.02 -32.76 25.22
CA SER A 14 -16.73 -32.09 25.04
C SER A 14 -16.31 -31.87 23.57
N LEU A 15 -15.74 -30.69 23.28
CA LEU A 15 -14.82 -30.49 22.16
C LEU A 15 -13.45 -30.08 22.71
N ALA A 16 -12.59 -31.08 22.91
CA ALA A 16 -11.19 -30.90 23.25
C ALA A 16 -10.33 -31.65 22.22
N GLY A 17 -9.31 -30.97 21.69
CA GLY A 17 -8.22 -31.61 20.94
C GLY A 17 -8.43 -31.81 19.43
N MET A 18 -8.33 -30.73 18.66
CA MET A 18 -7.63 -30.75 17.35
C MET A 18 -6.82 -29.47 17.19
N ALA A 19 -5.63 -29.44 17.77
CA ALA A 19 -4.65 -28.38 17.53
C ALA A 19 -3.79 -28.76 16.32
N GLY A 20 -3.78 -27.93 15.27
CA GLY A 20 -2.98 -28.17 14.08
C GLY A 20 -2.98 -26.99 13.12
N LEU A 21 -1.79 -26.51 12.76
CA LEU A 21 -1.53 -25.53 11.69
C LEU A 21 -2.27 -24.18 11.82
N GLY A 22 -2.24 -23.60 13.02
CA GLY A 22 -2.32 -22.15 13.13
C GLY A 22 -1.09 -21.51 12.49
N LEU A 23 -1.28 -20.76 11.39
CA LEU A 23 -0.28 -19.80 10.92
C LEU A 23 -0.01 -18.78 12.04
N PRO A 24 1.22 -18.26 12.20
CA PRO A 24 1.51 -17.20 13.15
C PRO A 24 0.96 -15.85 12.66
N ALA A 25 -0.38 -15.72 12.68
CA ALA A 25 -1.02 -14.42 12.72
C ALA A 25 -0.47 -13.67 13.94
N SER A 26 0.14 -12.50 13.70
CA SER A 26 1.02 -11.85 14.67
C SER A 26 0.31 -11.49 15.97
N GLN A 27 0.65 -12.15 17.08
CA GLN A 27 0.21 -11.76 18.43
C GLN A 27 0.60 -10.32 18.80
N ALA A 28 1.59 -9.73 18.11
CA ALA A 28 1.92 -8.30 18.19
C ALA A 28 0.81 -7.35 17.64
N ALA A 29 -0.30 -7.88 17.12
CA ALA A 29 -1.48 -7.09 16.73
C ALA A 29 -2.51 -6.95 17.86
N GLU A 30 -2.41 -7.74 18.94
CA GLU A 30 -3.23 -7.55 20.15
C GLU A 30 -2.52 -6.59 21.11
N VAL A 31 -3.26 -5.62 21.65
CA VAL A 31 -2.79 -4.61 22.62
C VAL A 31 -1.72 -3.62 22.07
N MET A 32 -2.02 -3.01 20.92
CA MET A 32 -1.70 -1.59 20.71
C MET A 32 -2.99 -0.77 20.60
N GLY A 33 -3.00 0.45 21.13
CA GLY A 33 -4.11 1.40 21.00
C GLY A 33 -4.07 2.12 19.65
N GLN A 34 -5.23 2.53 19.12
CA GLN A 34 -5.33 3.17 17.79
C GLN A 34 -4.39 4.39 17.59
N LYS A 35 -4.05 5.11 18.67
CA LYS A 35 -3.10 6.24 18.66
C LYS A 35 -1.63 5.84 18.44
N GLU A 36 -1.29 4.58 18.61
CA GLU A 36 0.08 4.05 18.45
C GLU A 36 0.32 3.60 16.99
N PHE A 37 -0.74 3.26 16.26
CA PHE A 37 -0.68 2.91 14.83
C PHE A 37 -0.36 4.11 13.93
N LEU A 38 -0.70 5.34 14.32
CA LEU A 38 -0.53 6.54 13.51
C LEU A 38 0.57 7.45 14.06
N PHE A 39 1.23 8.19 13.18
CA PHE A 39 2.14 9.27 13.56
C PHE A 39 2.04 10.45 12.59
N TRP A 40 2.28 11.66 13.09
CA TRP A 40 2.41 12.86 12.26
C TRP A 40 3.84 12.97 11.73
N LEU A 41 3.98 13.38 10.47
CA LEU A 41 5.29 13.67 9.88
C LEU A 41 5.71 15.09 10.28
N ASP A 42 6.95 15.27 10.74
CA ASP A 42 7.54 16.60 10.83
C ASP A 42 7.79 17.20 9.43
N ASP A 43 8.11 18.48 9.34
CA ASP A 43 8.24 19.17 8.05
C ASP A 43 9.42 18.66 7.21
N ARG A 44 10.47 18.11 7.85
CA ARG A 44 11.62 17.49 7.17
C ARG A 44 11.23 16.14 6.58
N ASP A 45 10.57 15.29 7.36
CA ASP A 45 10.08 13.99 6.90
C ASP A 45 9.00 14.13 5.82
N ARG A 46 8.10 15.10 5.96
CA ARG A 46 7.09 15.44 4.95
C ARG A 46 7.72 15.86 3.62
N SER A 47 8.78 16.67 3.69
CA SER A 47 9.57 17.08 2.52
C SER A 47 10.34 15.91 1.89
N ALA A 48 10.92 15.03 2.72
CA ALA A 48 11.64 13.84 2.28
C ALA A 48 10.71 12.83 1.58
N VAL A 49 9.55 12.52 2.16
CA VAL A 49 8.51 11.70 1.53
C VAL A 49 8.07 12.30 0.20
N ARG A 50 7.75 13.61 0.17
CA ARG A 50 7.30 14.28 -1.05
C ARG A 50 8.37 14.20 -2.15
N THR A 51 9.63 14.42 -1.81
CA THR A 51 10.75 14.34 -2.76
C THR A 51 10.93 12.92 -3.31
N ALA A 52 10.84 11.91 -2.43
CA ALA A 52 10.91 10.51 -2.83
C ALA A 52 9.74 10.10 -3.73
N ALA A 53 8.51 10.46 -3.36
CA ALA A 53 7.31 10.17 -4.15
C ALA A 53 7.31 10.88 -5.52
N GLU A 54 7.69 12.16 -5.58
CA GLU A 54 7.80 12.88 -6.86
C GLU A 54 8.90 12.32 -7.77
N GLN A 55 10.00 11.80 -7.21
CA GLN A 55 11.04 11.12 -7.99
C GLN A 55 10.57 9.75 -8.50
N ILE A 56 9.93 8.95 -7.65
CA ILE A 56 9.33 7.65 -7.99
C ILE A 56 8.27 7.81 -9.09
N LEU A 57 7.41 8.83 -9.00
CA LEU A 57 6.38 9.09 -10.01
C LEU A 57 6.98 9.45 -11.38
N LYS A 58 8.11 10.19 -11.41
CA LYS A 58 8.86 10.44 -12.66
C LYS A 58 9.45 9.13 -13.23
N GLU A 59 10.02 8.28 -12.36
CA GLU A 59 10.52 6.94 -12.75
C GLU A 59 9.39 6.04 -13.29
N ILE A 60 8.17 6.15 -12.76
CA ILE A 60 6.97 5.46 -13.25
C ILE A 60 6.46 6.03 -14.59
N ASP A 61 6.39 7.36 -14.73
CA ASP A 61 5.90 8.03 -15.95
C ASP A 61 6.81 7.79 -17.17
N VAL A 62 8.12 7.65 -16.97
CA VAL A 62 9.05 7.19 -18.01
C VAL A 62 9.03 5.65 -18.11
N GLY A 63 8.88 4.96 -16.97
CA GLY A 63 8.90 3.50 -16.86
C GLY A 63 7.85 2.76 -17.69
N VAL A 64 6.68 3.36 -17.91
CA VAL A 64 5.65 2.81 -18.82
C VAL A 64 5.98 2.95 -20.32
N ARG A 65 7.15 3.51 -20.66
CA ARG A 65 7.71 3.58 -22.02
C ARG A 65 9.06 2.90 -22.12
N ASP A 66 9.85 2.94 -21.05
CA ASP A 66 11.16 2.28 -20.95
C ASP A 66 11.25 1.54 -19.60
N ALA A 67 11.03 0.23 -19.65
CA ALA A 67 11.00 -0.64 -18.47
C ALA A 67 12.29 -0.60 -17.64
N ARG A 68 13.42 -0.11 -18.18
CA ARG A 68 14.68 0.05 -17.43
C ARG A 68 14.53 0.98 -16.23
N TYR A 69 13.63 1.97 -16.28
CA TYR A 69 13.34 2.83 -15.13
C TYR A 69 12.58 2.07 -14.02
N LEU A 70 11.67 1.16 -14.39
CA LEU A 70 10.98 0.30 -13.42
C LEU A 70 11.94 -0.76 -12.82
N GLN A 71 12.83 -1.32 -13.62
CA GLN A 71 13.90 -2.21 -13.10
C GLN A 71 14.84 -1.46 -12.15
N GLY A 72 15.26 -0.24 -12.50
CA GLY A 72 16.09 0.60 -11.65
C GLY A 72 15.41 0.94 -10.33
N LEU A 73 14.13 1.33 -10.35
CA LEU A 73 13.30 1.56 -9.17
C LEU A 73 13.15 0.30 -8.30
N TYR A 74 12.94 -0.88 -8.90
CA TYR A 74 12.89 -2.16 -8.18
C TYR A 74 14.21 -2.51 -7.50
N GLN A 75 15.35 -2.34 -8.19
CA GLN A 75 16.69 -2.64 -7.66
C GLN A 75 17.04 -1.81 -6.42
N ARG A 76 16.51 -0.58 -6.31
CA ARG A 76 16.72 0.35 -5.20
C ARG A 76 15.57 0.42 -4.18
N ALA A 77 14.58 -0.45 -4.30
CA ALA A 77 13.46 -0.51 -3.37
C ALA A 77 13.83 -1.21 -2.06
N GLY A 78 13.03 -1.03 -1.01
CA GLY A 78 13.22 -1.70 0.27
C GLY A 78 12.77 -3.17 0.23
N SER A 79 13.17 -3.94 1.23
CA SER A 79 12.81 -5.36 1.40
C SER A 79 11.30 -5.64 1.35
N VAL A 80 10.47 -4.66 1.75
CA VAL A 80 9.01 -4.72 1.63
C VAL A 80 8.56 -4.90 0.17
N THR A 81 9.20 -4.20 -0.77
CA THR A 81 8.92 -4.35 -2.21
C THR A 81 9.39 -5.70 -2.73
N HIS A 82 10.58 -6.17 -2.36
CA HIS A 82 11.08 -7.48 -2.80
C HIS A 82 10.26 -8.65 -2.23
N ALA A 83 9.68 -8.49 -1.04
CA ALA A 83 8.74 -9.45 -0.46
C ALA A 83 7.37 -9.46 -1.17
N ARG A 84 6.89 -8.30 -1.66
CA ARG A 84 5.64 -8.19 -2.43
C ARG A 84 5.79 -8.60 -3.90
N TYR A 85 6.97 -8.37 -4.47
CA TYR A 85 7.29 -8.57 -5.88
C TYR A 85 8.56 -9.42 -6.00
N PRO A 86 8.45 -10.75 -6.15
CA PRO A 86 9.62 -11.65 -6.19
C PRO A 86 10.58 -11.42 -7.36
N THR A 87 10.18 -10.65 -8.37
CA THR A 87 11.01 -10.26 -9.51
C THR A 87 10.71 -8.83 -9.95
N GLY A 88 11.70 -8.16 -10.55
CA GLY A 88 11.52 -6.86 -11.20
C GLY A 88 10.57 -6.90 -12.40
N VAL A 89 10.30 -8.08 -12.98
CA VAL A 89 9.27 -8.26 -14.01
C VAL A 89 7.88 -8.16 -13.38
N ALA A 90 7.58 -8.95 -12.35
CA ALA A 90 6.29 -8.88 -11.64
C ALA A 90 6.01 -7.49 -11.05
N PHE A 91 7.06 -6.79 -10.59
CA PHE A 91 6.99 -5.38 -10.22
C PHE A 91 6.59 -4.46 -11.39
N SER A 92 7.25 -4.62 -12.55
CA SER A 92 7.01 -3.77 -13.72
C SER A 92 5.62 -4.01 -14.30
N ASP A 93 5.20 -5.27 -14.39
CA ASP A 93 3.86 -5.67 -14.85
C ASP A 93 2.77 -5.09 -13.94
N ARG A 94 3.00 -5.11 -12.62
CA ARG A 94 2.10 -4.46 -11.65
C ARG A 94 1.97 -2.96 -11.90
N VAL A 95 3.07 -2.23 -12.02
CA VAL A 95 3.05 -0.78 -12.27
C VAL A 95 2.38 -0.49 -13.63
N ALA A 96 2.73 -1.24 -14.67
CA ALA A 96 2.12 -1.12 -15.99
C ALA A 96 0.61 -1.42 -15.99
N SER A 97 0.14 -2.40 -15.20
CA SER A 97 -1.28 -2.74 -15.07
C SER A 97 -2.14 -1.60 -14.52
N ASN A 98 -1.56 -0.75 -13.66
CA ASN A 98 -2.23 0.44 -13.12
C ASN A 98 -2.04 1.68 -14.03
N ARG A 99 -0.82 1.90 -14.55
CA ARG A 99 -0.40 3.17 -15.17
C ARG A 99 -0.44 3.19 -16.70
N GLY A 100 -0.21 2.05 -17.35
CA GLY A 100 0.25 1.99 -18.75
C GLY A 100 -0.75 2.50 -19.78
N SER A 101 -2.01 2.12 -19.66
CA SER A 101 -3.10 2.52 -20.58
C SER A 101 -3.43 4.02 -20.56
N LEU A 102 -3.06 4.73 -19.49
CA LEU A 102 -3.40 6.16 -19.30
C LEU A 102 -2.56 7.10 -20.19
N GLY A 103 -1.44 6.63 -20.75
CA GLY A 103 -0.59 7.41 -21.65
C GLY A 103 0.31 8.44 -20.94
N ALA A 104 0.66 9.53 -21.61
CA ALA A 104 1.55 10.56 -21.05
C ALA A 104 0.90 11.30 -19.87
N LEU A 105 1.67 11.69 -18.85
CA LEU A 105 1.22 12.69 -17.88
C LEU A 105 0.98 14.04 -18.58
N LYS A 106 -0.09 14.74 -18.20
CA LYS A 106 -0.37 16.13 -18.62
C LYS A 106 -0.22 17.12 -17.47
N ALA A 107 -0.77 16.78 -16.30
CA ALA A 107 -0.64 17.56 -15.09
C ALA A 107 -0.62 16.65 -13.85
N ARG A 108 0.05 17.10 -12.79
CA ARG A 108 0.06 16.47 -11.46
C ARG A 108 0.09 17.58 -10.39
N SER A 109 -0.73 17.44 -9.37
CA SER A 109 -0.76 18.30 -8.18
C SER A 109 -0.67 17.44 -6.93
N VAL A 110 0.05 17.90 -5.90
CA VAL A 110 0.06 17.20 -4.60
C VAL A 110 -1.25 17.49 -3.87
N GLN A 111 -1.87 16.44 -3.33
CA GLN A 111 -3.11 16.54 -2.53
C GLN A 111 -2.81 16.43 -1.03
N GLY A 112 -1.91 15.53 -0.64
CA GLY A 112 -1.58 15.35 0.77
C GLY A 112 -0.40 14.41 1.05
N VAL A 113 0.35 14.77 2.09
CA VAL A 113 1.38 13.97 2.77
C VAL A 113 1.33 14.42 4.23
N GLU A 114 0.46 13.88 5.08
CA GLU A 114 0.19 14.47 6.40
C GLU A 114 0.67 13.61 7.57
N GLY A 115 0.36 12.31 7.52
CA GLY A 115 0.78 11.34 8.53
C GLY A 115 1.22 10.01 7.93
N GLY A 116 1.76 9.16 8.80
CA GLY A 116 2.17 7.80 8.49
C GLY A 116 1.58 6.77 9.45
N PHE A 117 1.83 5.51 9.14
CA PHE A 117 1.40 4.34 9.89
C PHE A 117 2.63 3.59 10.42
N ARG A 118 2.67 3.22 11.70
CA ARG A 118 3.74 2.38 12.29
C ARG A 118 3.65 0.90 11.87
N MET A 119 2.56 0.53 11.22
CA MET A 119 2.35 -0.73 10.52
C MET A 119 1.15 -0.58 9.57
N LEU A 120 1.18 -1.28 8.44
CA LEU A 120 0.01 -1.45 7.57
C LEU A 120 -0.41 -2.93 7.58
N PRO A 121 -1.72 -3.26 7.57
CA PRO A 121 -2.18 -4.65 7.53
C PRO A 121 -1.59 -5.42 6.35
N ASN A 122 -1.11 -6.64 6.60
CA ASN A 122 -0.46 -7.53 5.63
C ASN A 122 0.88 -7.03 5.05
N LEU A 123 1.52 -6.03 5.69
CA LEU A 123 2.92 -5.67 5.46
C LEU A 123 3.78 -6.02 6.69
N PRO A 124 5.11 -6.24 6.54
CA PRO A 124 6.02 -6.39 7.67
C PRO A 124 6.11 -5.13 8.54
N GLY A 125 6.70 -5.24 9.73
CA GLY A 125 6.94 -4.08 10.61
C GLY A 125 7.82 -3.03 9.92
N GLY A 126 7.40 -1.76 10.00
CA GLY A 126 8.04 -0.64 9.33
C GLY A 126 7.21 0.63 9.44
N GLU A 127 7.83 1.80 9.26
CA GLU A 127 7.09 3.06 9.14
C GLU A 127 6.66 3.26 7.70
N TYR A 128 5.37 3.52 7.48
CA TYR A 128 4.74 3.66 6.17
C TYR A 128 4.12 5.04 5.99
N VAL A 129 4.18 5.60 4.78
CA VAL A 129 3.46 6.84 4.42
C VAL A 129 2.82 6.68 3.05
N ILE A 130 1.64 7.25 2.86
CA ILE A 130 0.95 7.34 1.57
C ILE A 130 1.00 8.79 1.10
N ALA A 131 1.67 9.04 -0.03
CA ALA A 131 1.67 10.33 -0.70
C ALA A 131 0.59 10.34 -1.79
N ILE A 132 -0.30 11.34 -1.76
CA ILE A 132 -1.49 11.42 -2.61
C ILE A 132 -1.36 12.60 -3.57
N TYR A 133 -1.65 12.36 -4.85
CA TYR A 133 -1.61 13.34 -5.92
C TYR A 133 -2.87 13.27 -6.79
N ASP A 134 -3.27 14.40 -7.35
CA ASP A 134 -4.32 14.51 -8.36
C ASP A 134 -3.67 14.75 -9.73
N SER A 135 -4.02 13.93 -10.72
CA SER A 135 -3.35 13.87 -12.02
C SER A 135 -4.28 13.72 -13.20
N ILE A 136 -3.83 14.25 -14.35
CA ILE A 136 -4.50 14.18 -15.65
C ILE A 136 -3.54 13.53 -16.63
N PHE A 137 -4.03 12.59 -17.44
CA PHE A 137 -3.24 11.83 -18.41
C PHE A 137 -3.78 11.97 -19.84
N ALA A 138 -2.89 11.85 -20.82
CA ALA A 138 -3.18 12.13 -22.23
C ALA A 138 -4.14 11.12 -22.89
N GLY A 139 -4.30 9.91 -22.35
CA GLY A 139 -5.29 8.93 -22.81
C GLY A 139 -6.72 9.20 -22.31
N ALA A 140 -6.88 10.09 -21.33
CA ALA A 140 -8.18 10.47 -20.76
C ALA A 140 -8.08 11.91 -20.18
N PRO A 141 -7.95 12.94 -21.05
CA PRO A 141 -7.62 14.30 -20.61
C PRO A 141 -8.72 14.98 -19.78
N ASP A 142 -9.97 14.54 -19.93
CA ASP A 142 -11.13 15.07 -19.22
C ASP A 142 -11.41 14.34 -17.88
N ILE A 143 -10.60 13.33 -17.53
CA ILE A 143 -10.74 12.56 -16.29
C ILE A 143 -9.63 12.93 -15.31
N LEU A 144 -10.04 13.33 -14.10
CA LEU A 144 -9.15 13.53 -12.97
C LEU A 144 -8.94 12.19 -12.25
N TYR A 145 -7.68 11.78 -12.14
CA TYR A 145 -7.25 10.58 -11.42
C TYR A 145 -6.62 10.97 -10.09
N THR A 146 -6.78 10.11 -9.09
CA THR A 146 -5.99 10.18 -7.85
C THR A 146 -4.91 9.10 -7.91
N GLU A 147 -3.65 9.53 -7.83
CA GLU A 147 -2.48 8.67 -7.67
C GLU A 147 -2.11 8.54 -6.18
N GLN A 148 -1.70 7.34 -5.76
CA GLN A 148 -1.21 7.05 -4.42
C GLN A 148 0.13 6.33 -4.53
N VAL A 149 1.15 6.85 -3.86
CA VAL A 149 2.45 6.17 -3.68
C VAL A 149 2.57 5.79 -2.21
N THR A 150 2.65 4.49 -1.93
CA THR A 150 3.00 3.99 -0.59
C THR A 150 4.52 3.85 -0.50
N LEU A 151 5.11 4.48 0.52
CA LEU A 151 6.52 4.38 0.87
C LEU A 151 6.72 3.70 2.22
N SER A 152 7.89 3.12 2.43
CA SER A 152 8.35 2.57 3.71
C SER A 152 9.76 3.01 4.08
N ARG A 153 10.03 3.11 5.38
CA ARG A 153 11.39 3.13 5.94
C ARG A 153 11.52 2.20 7.15
N GLU A 154 12.76 1.98 7.57
CA GLU A 154 13.07 1.26 8.81
C GLU A 154 12.61 2.08 10.03
N PRO A 155 11.87 1.49 10.99
CA PRO A 155 11.21 2.25 12.06
C PRO A 155 12.22 2.82 13.05
N GLY A 156 12.04 4.07 13.49
CA GLY A 156 12.94 4.77 14.41
C GLY A 156 14.30 5.17 13.84
N VAL A 157 14.67 4.75 12.62
CA VAL A 157 15.95 5.10 11.98
C VAL A 157 15.78 6.37 11.15
N ALA A 158 15.99 7.54 11.76
CA ALA A 158 15.78 8.87 11.15
C ALA A 158 16.72 9.22 9.97
N SER A 159 17.66 8.33 9.61
CA SER A 159 18.49 8.38 8.39
C SER A 159 18.04 7.39 7.31
N SER A 160 17.08 6.51 7.59
CA SER A 160 16.59 5.49 6.66
C SER A 160 15.79 6.16 5.53
N PRO A 161 16.14 5.92 4.25
CA PRO A 161 15.48 6.58 3.14
C PRO A 161 14.06 6.01 2.93
N TRP A 162 13.13 6.89 2.57
CA TRP A 162 11.80 6.48 2.11
C TRP A 162 11.91 5.73 0.77
N THR A 163 11.59 4.44 0.80
CA THR A 163 11.65 3.52 -0.35
C THR A 163 10.24 3.13 -0.82
N PHE A 164 10.12 2.68 -2.06
CA PHE A 164 8.84 2.24 -2.63
C PHE A 164 8.24 1.00 -1.93
N VAL A 165 6.90 0.92 -1.91
CA VAL A 165 6.13 -0.27 -1.51
C VAL A 165 5.06 -0.64 -2.55
N GLU A 166 4.24 0.33 -2.96
CA GLU A 166 3.07 0.11 -3.82
C GLU A 166 2.67 1.42 -4.53
N TYR A 167 2.11 1.31 -5.73
CA TYR A 167 1.53 2.42 -6.48
C TYR A 167 0.11 2.08 -6.92
N TYR A 168 -0.83 3.00 -6.74
CA TYR A 168 -2.18 2.93 -7.30
C TYR A 168 -2.51 4.21 -8.07
N VAL A 169 -3.36 4.07 -9.08
CA VAL A 169 -4.03 5.19 -9.74
C VAL A 169 -5.43 4.76 -10.15
N ASN A 170 -6.41 5.64 -9.97
CA ASN A 170 -7.80 5.39 -10.37
C ASN A 170 -8.55 6.72 -10.58
N ALA A 171 -9.67 6.70 -11.31
CA ALA A 171 -10.51 7.87 -11.52
C ALA A 171 -11.14 8.34 -10.19
N LYS A 172 -11.25 9.66 -10.01
CA LYS A 172 -11.80 10.29 -8.80
C LYS A 172 -13.35 10.24 -8.81
N PRO A 173 -14.05 10.02 -7.68
CA PRO A 173 -13.53 9.82 -6.32
C PRO A 173 -13.06 8.39 -6.06
N PHE A 174 -11.79 8.26 -5.66
CA PHE A 174 -11.20 6.98 -5.25
C PHE A 174 -10.73 7.07 -3.79
N TYR A 175 -11.36 6.28 -2.93
CA TYR A 175 -10.92 6.05 -1.56
C TYR A 175 -10.81 4.54 -1.35
N LYS A 176 -9.59 4.05 -1.22
CA LYS A 176 -9.30 2.67 -0.81
C LYS A 176 -8.48 2.73 0.46
N TYR A 177 -9.04 2.14 1.52
CA TYR A 177 -8.45 1.96 2.84
C TYR A 177 -8.25 0.46 3.07
#